data_AF-A0A7V2N2T1-F1
#
_entry.id   AF-A0A7V2N2T1-F1
#
_cell.length_a   1.000
_cell.length_b   1.000
_cell.length_c   1.000
_cell.angle_alpha   90.00
_cell.angle_beta   90.00
_cell.angle_gamma   90.00
#
_symmetry.space_group_name_H-M   'P 1'
#
loop_
_entity.id
_entity.type
_entity.pdbx_description
1 polymer ?
#
loop_
_entity_poly.entity_id
_entity_poly.type
_entity_poly.pdbx_seq_one_letter_code
_entity_poly.pdbx_strand_id
1 'polypeptide(L)'
;YLASRLRDVPVWAFHGEKDPVVPVRESQRMVAVVNAAGGNARLTVYPDAQHDSWTQTYDNPDLYTWLLSHTKPPAKPDEDK
;
A
#
# COMPACT_ATOMS: atom_id res chain seq x y z
N TYR A 1 -3.77 7.41 15.19
CA TYR A 1 -2.75 8.49 15.05
C TYR A 1 -1.73 8.23 13.95
N LEU A 2 -1.23 7.00 13.76
CA LEU A 2 -0.24 6.73 12.68
C LEU A 2 -0.87 6.65 11.27
N ALA A 3 -2.02 6.00 11.11
CA ALA A 3 -2.63 5.82 9.79
C ALA A 3 -3.08 7.11 9.10
N SER A 4 -3.44 8.15 9.87
CA SER A 4 -3.79 9.47 9.33
C SER A 4 -2.61 10.15 8.62
N ARG A 5 -1.37 9.72 8.87
CA ARG A 5 -0.18 10.19 8.14
C ARG A 5 -0.11 9.64 6.71
N LEU A 6 -0.87 8.58 6.42
CA LEU A 6 -0.97 7.97 5.09
C LEU A 6 -2.23 8.39 4.34
N ARG A 7 -3.05 9.29 4.89
CA ARG A 7 -4.31 9.73 4.27
C ARG A 7 -4.09 10.22 2.83
N ASP A 8 -3.06 11.04 2.63
CA ASP A 8 -2.79 11.69 1.35
C ASP A 8 -1.74 10.93 0.52
N VAL A 9 -1.39 9.70 0.93
CA VAL A 9 -0.43 8.84 0.24
C VAL A 9 -1.19 7.67 -0.41
N PRO A 10 -1.19 7.54 -1.74
CA PRO A 10 -1.72 6.35 -2.40
C PRO A 10 -0.98 5.09 -1.95
N VAL A 11 -1.69 4.07 -1.50
CA VAL A 11 -1.09 2.81 -1.03
C VAL A 11 -1.61 1.64 -1.86
N TRP A 12 -0.69 0.83 -2.39
CA TRP A 12 -0.98 -0.48 -2.96
C TRP A 12 -0.16 -1.53 -2.22
N ALA A 13 -0.83 -2.29 -1.35
CA ALA A 13 -0.23 -3.40 -0.61
C ALA A 13 -0.40 -4.71 -1.39
N PHE A 14 0.53 -5.64 -1.16
CA PHE A 14 0.54 -6.97 -1.75
C PHE A 14 0.83 -8.00 -0.65
N HIS A 15 0.22 -9.18 -0.72
CA HIS A 15 0.43 -10.24 0.26
C HIS A 15 0.17 -11.62 -0.35
N GLY A 16 0.86 -12.65 0.15
CA GLY A 16 0.56 -14.05 -0.20
C GLY A 16 -0.43 -14.67 0.77
N GLU A 17 -1.53 -15.24 0.28
CA GLU A 17 -2.56 -15.85 1.14
C GLU A 17 -1.99 -16.99 2.00
N LYS A 18 -0.97 -17.69 1.50
CA LYS A 18 -0.34 -18.84 2.15
C LYS A 18 0.94 -18.48 2.89
N ASP A 19 1.18 -17.19 3.19
CA ASP A 19 2.36 -16.74 3.93
C ASP A 19 2.38 -17.38 5.35
N PRO A 20 3.37 -18.24 5.65
CA PRO A 20 3.46 -18.88 6.96
C PRO A 20 4.17 -18.01 8.02
N VAL A 21 4.77 -16.89 7.61
CA VAL A 21 5.57 -15.99 8.46
C VAL A 21 4.72 -14.81 8.91
N VAL A 22 4.02 -14.15 7.99
CA VAL A 22 3.14 -13.01 8.28
C VAL A 22 1.71 -13.35 7.86
N PRO A 23 0.74 -13.37 8.78
CA PRO A 23 -0.66 -13.61 8.41
C PRO A 23 -1.23 -12.51 7.51
N VAL A 24 -1.95 -12.88 6.44
CA VAL A 24 -2.62 -11.93 5.51
C VAL A 24 -3.51 -10.90 6.20
N ARG A 25 -4.09 -11.25 7.35
CA ARG A 25 -4.89 -10.35 8.19
C ARG A 25 -4.15 -9.07 8.60
N GLU A 26 -2.82 -9.10 8.69
CA GLU A 26 -2.04 -7.91 9.06
C GLU A 26 -2.09 -6.85 7.95
N SER A 27 -1.96 -7.26 6.68
CA SER A 27 -2.17 -6.36 5.54
C SER A 27 -3.61 -5.90 5.40
N GLN A 28 -4.58 -6.81 5.59
CA GLN A 28 -6.01 -6.46 5.57
C GLN A 28 -6.34 -5.41 6.64
N ARG A 29 -5.83 -5.60 7.87
CA ARG A 29 -6.01 -4.66 8.98
C ARG A 29 -5.42 -3.29 8.65
N MET A 30 -4.20 -3.24 8.12
CA MET A 30 -3.57 -1.96 7.80
C MET A 30 -4.30 -1.20 6.70
N VAL A 31 -4.74 -1.89 5.65
CA VAL A 31 -5.55 -1.29 4.58
C VAL A 31 -6.87 -0.74 5.12
N ALA A 32 -7.57 -1.53 5.95
CA ALA A 32 -8.80 -1.08 6.60
C ALA A 32 -8.59 0.17 7.48
N VAL A 33 -7.50 0.20 8.26
CA VAL A 33 -7.21 1.33 9.16
C VAL A 33 -6.80 2.59 8.39
N VAL A 34 -6.06 2.48 7.28
CA VAL A 34 -5.73 3.62 6.40
C VAL A 34 -7.01 4.16 5.74
N ASN A 35 -7.86 3.27 5.22
CA ASN A 35 -9.12 3.68 4.60
C ASN A 35 -10.10 4.29 5.61
N ALA A 36 -10.17 3.77 6.83
CA ALA A 36 -10.96 4.37 7.91
C ALA A 36 -10.46 5.77 8.32
N ALA A 37 -9.19 6.08 8.09
CA ALA A 37 -8.61 7.40 8.29
C ALA A 37 -8.82 8.36 7.09
N GLY A 38 -9.58 7.95 6.07
CA GLY A 38 -9.86 8.71 4.86
C GLY A 38 -8.77 8.59 3.78
N GLY A 39 -7.86 7.62 3.90
CA GLY A 39 -6.86 7.34 2.89
C GLY A 39 -7.38 6.51 1.72
N ASN A 40 -6.50 6.25 0.75
CA ASN A 40 -6.77 5.40 -0.40
C ASN A 40 -5.74 4.26 -0.49
N ALA A 41 -6.01 3.19 0.25
CA ALA A 41 -5.22 1.97 0.26
C ALA A 41 -5.99 0.83 -0.42
N ARG A 42 -5.29 0.11 -1.30
CA ARG A 42 -5.75 -1.15 -1.89
C ARG A 42 -4.81 -2.30 -1.57
N LEU A 43 -5.35 -3.52 -1.59
CA LEU A 43 -4.61 -4.75 -1.32
C LEU A 43 -4.84 -5.76 -2.45
N THR A 44 -3.76 -6.29 -3.01
CA THR A 44 -3.79 -7.50 -3.84
C THR A 44 -3.33 -8.68 -3.00
N VAL A 45 -4.12 -9.75 -2.98
CA VAL A 45 -3.77 -11.01 -2.32
C VAL A 45 -3.55 -12.07 -3.38
N TYR A 46 -2.37 -12.68 -3.37
CA TYR A 46 -2.03 -13.79 -4.26
C TYR A 46 -2.41 -15.11 -3.60
N PRO A 47 -3.40 -15.86 -4.13
CA PRO A 47 -3.99 -17.01 -3.45
C PRO A 47 -3.01 -18.17 -3.23
N ASP A 48 -1.98 -18.27 -4.09
CA ASP A 48 -1.00 -19.36 -4.07
C ASP A 48 0.38 -18.94 -3.57
N ALA A 49 0.65 -17.64 -3.43
CA ALA A 49 1.93 -17.18 -2.93
C ALA A 49 2.05 -17.43 -1.42
N GLN A 50 3.25 -17.81 -1.01
CA GLN A 50 3.65 -17.86 0.40
C GLN A 50 4.26 -16.50 0.78
N HIS A 51 5.35 -16.49 1.56
CA HIS A 51 6.00 -15.26 2.00
C HIS A 51 6.53 -14.40 0.84
N ASP A 52 7.02 -15.04 -0.23
CA ASP A 52 7.46 -14.34 -1.45
C ASP A 52 6.26 -13.93 -2.32
N SER A 53 5.56 -12.88 -1.90
CA SER A 53 4.59 -12.19 -2.74
C SER A 53 5.25 -11.17 -3.67
N TRP A 54 6.51 -10.81 -3.44
CA TRP A 54 7.17 -9.73 -4.16
C TRP A 54 7.65 -10.14 -5.55
N THR A 55 8.05 -11.40 -5.78
CA THR A 55 8.43 -11.87 -7.12
C THR A 55 7.28 -11.65 -8.11
N GLN A 56 6.08 -12.15 -7.79
CA GLN A 56 4.89 -11.92 -8.63
C GLN A 56 4.48 -10.44 -8.71
N THR A 57 4.74 -9.67 -7.66
CA THR A 57 4.44 -8.22 -7.64
C THR A 57 5.35 -7.45 -8.60
N TYR A 58 6.65 -7.74 -8.61
CA TYR A 58 7.62 -7.04 -9.47
C TYR A 58 7.55 -7.48 -10.93
N ASP A 59 7.02 -8.68 -11.21
CA ASP A 59 6.71 -9.14 -12.57
C ASP A 59 5.41 -8.53 -13.12
N ASN A 60 4.64 -7.78 -12.31
CA ASN A 60 3.42 -7.12 -12.74
C ASN A 60 3.71 -5.74 -13.36
N PRO A 61 3.54 -5.53 -14.69
CA PRO A 61 3.75 -4.23 -15.32
C PRO A 61 2.84 -3.13 -14.77
N ASP A 62 1.63 -3.46 -14.31
CA ASP A 62 0.67 -2.50 -13.77
C ASP A 62 1.17 -1.85 -12.47
N LEU A 63 2.06 -2.53 -11.73
CA LEU A 63 2.73 -1.96 -10.56
C LEU A 63 3.46 -0.67 -10.95
N TYR A 64 4.25 -0.72 -12.02
CA TYR A 64 5.08 0.41 -12.44
C TYR A 64 4.22 1.52 -13.06
N THR A 65 3.22 1.17 -13.86
CA THR A 65 2.26 2.14 -14.40
C THR A 65 1.54 2.88 -13.27
N TRP A 66 1.08 2.16 -12.25
CA TRP A 66 0.45 2.78 -11.09
C TRP A 66 1.43 3.63 -10.28
N LEU A 67 2.61 3.10 -9.96
CA LEU A 67 3.60 3.78 -9.12
C LEU A 67 4.04 5.10 -9.75
N LEU A 68 4.34 5.08 -11.05
CA LEU A 68 4.83 6.25 -11.81
C LEU A 68 3.71 7.24 -12.16
N SER A 69 2.44 6.88 -11.97
CA SER A 69 1.33 7.81 -12.13
C SER A 69 1.22 8.81 -10.96
N HIS A 70 1.87 8.52 -9.83
CA HIS A 70 1.83 9.38 -8.65
C HIS A 70 3.06 10.27 -8.56
N THR A 71 2.85 11.51 -8.14
CA THR A 71 3.93 12.45 -7.84
C THR A 71 3.70 13.06 -6.46
N LYS A 72 4.78 13.39 -5.75
CA LYS A 72 4.65 14.15 -4.51
C LYS A 72 4.16 15.56 -4.88
N PRO A 73 3.09 16.06 -4.26
CA PRO A 73 2.70 17.44 -4.43
C PRO A 73 3.87 18.37 -4.08
N PRO A 74 4.00 19.52 -4.74
CA PRO A 74 4.97 20.52 -4.33
C PRO A 74 4.78 20.81 -2.82
N ALA A 75 5.89 20.96 -2.10
CA ALA A 75 5.81 21.36 -0.69
C ALA A 75 5.01 22.65 -0.62
N LYS A 76 4.06 22.73 0.33
CA LYS A 76 3.39 24.01 0.59
C LYS A 76 4.48 25.06 0.89
N PRO A 77 4.38 26.28 0.34
CA PRO A 77 5.23 27.37 0.77
C PRO A 77 5.14 27.49 2.29
N ASP A 78 6.28 27.77 2.92
CA ASP A 78 6.35 28.01 4.36
C ASP A 78 5.44 29.21 4.67
N GLU A 79 4.29 28.99 5.31
CA GLU A 79 3.32 30.06 5.63
C GLU A 79 3.77 30.94 6.82
N ASP A 80 4.97 30.69 7.36
CA ASP A 80 5.52 31.32 8.57
C ASP A 80 6.75 32.23 8.33
N LYS A 81 6.84 32.93 7.19
CA LYS A 81 7.84 34.01 6.98
C LYS A 81 7.23 35.33 6.55
#